data_AF-A0A971KJY0-F1
#
_entry.id   AF-A0A971KJY0-F1
#
_cell.length_a   1.000
_cell.length_b   1.000
_cell.length_c   1.000
_cell.angle_alpha   90.00
_cell.angle_beta   90.00
_cell.angle_gamma   90.00
#
_symmetry.space_group_name_H-M   'P 1'
#
loop_
_entity.id
_entity.type
_entity.pdbx_description
1 polymer ?
#
loop_
_entity_poly.entity_id
_entity_poly.type
_entity_poly.pdbx_seq_one_letter_code
_entity_poly.pdbx_strand_id
1 'polypeptide(L)'
;MNTGIECPVCGKDKFEDFSDLDACSVCGWKINVVQYDDHDYSNGNNALSVVECKLEWSLLNNEKTKEKAQKLKSEFTEAMYGLRREFREKGRIKSGITCDEIRQREIKERENYVERLEELNKA
;
A
#
# COMPACT_ATOMS: atom_id res chain seq x y z
N MET A 1 0.73 -26.84 -16.93
CA MET A 1 -0.12 -25.69 -16.55
C MET A 1 0.78 -24.72 -15.83
N ASN A 2 0.78 -23.43 -16.18
CA ASN A 2 1.60 -22.43 -15.51
C ASN A 2 0.81 -22.01 -14.25
N THR A 3 1.08 -22.64 -13.10
CA THR A 3 0.21 -22.66 -11.92
C THR A 3 0.48 -21.56 -10.89
N GLY A 4 1.31 -20.57 -11.21
CA GLY A 4 1.65 -19.48 -10.28
C GLY A 4 0.70 -18.29 -10.39
N ILE A 5 0.33 -17.71 -9.25
CA ILE A 5 -0.47 -16.48 -9.17
C ILE A 5 0.44 -15.31 -9.55
N GLU A 6 0.17 -14.65 -10.67
CA GLU A 6 0.99 -13.52 -11.14
C GLU A 6 0.74 -12.26 -10.31
N CYS A 7 1.80 -11.50 -10.00
CA CYS A 7 1.66 -10.23 -9.30
C CYS A 7 0.76 -9.27 -10.11
N PRO A 8 -0.40 -8.86 -9.55
CA PRO A 8 -1.38 -8.10 -10.32
C PRO A 8 -0.91 -6.66 -10.58
N VAL A 9 0.11 -6.18 -9.87
CA VAL A 9 0.65 -4.82 -9.99
C VAL A 9 1.65 -4.71 -11.14
N CYS A 10 2.69 -5.56 -11.15
CA CYS A 10 3.79 -5.44 -12.11
C CYS A 10 3.88 -6.60 -13.12
N GLY A 11 3.19 -7.72 -12.88
CA GLY A 11 3.20 -8.91 -13.75
C GLY A 11 4.53 -9.65 -13.85
N LYS A 12 5.55 -9.28 -13.05
CA LYS A 12 6.93 -9.80 -13.18
C LYS A 12 7.26 -10.95 -12.23
N ASP A 13 6.49 -11.12 -11.16
CA ASP A 13 6.71 -12.14 -10.13
C ASP A 13 5.51 -13.08 -10.03
N LYS A 14 5.73 -14.27 -9.48
CA LYS A 14 4.72 -15.32 -9.32
C LYS A 14 4.76 -15.89 -7.91
N PHE A 15 3.59 -16.00 -7.30
CA PHE A 15 3.41 -16.63 -5.99
C PHE A 15 2.96 -18.08 -6.13
N GLU A 16 3.32 -18.93 -5.18
CA GLU A 16 2.91 -20.33 -5.16
C GLU A 16 1.44 -20.45 -4.72
N ASP A 17 1.07 -19.80 -3.62
CA ASP A 17 -0.32 -19.68 -3.19
C ASP A 17 -0.63 -18.38 -2.42
N PHE A 18 -1.90 -18.18 -2.05
CA PHE A 18 -2.35 -16.99 -1.31
C PHE A 18 -2.00 -17.00 0.19
N SER A 19 -1.46 -18.10 0.71
CA SER A 19 -1.12 -18.29 2.12
C SER A 19 0.31 -17.84 2.47
N ASP A 20 1.16 -17.64 1.47
CA ASP A 20 2.59 -17.36 1.64
C ASP A 20 2.91 -16.00 2.30
N LEU A 21 1.93 -15.07 2.41
CA LEU A 21 2.12 -13.68 2.89
C LEU A 21 3.29 -12.93 2.21
N ASP A 22 3.78 -13.46 1.10
CA ASP A 22 4.94 -13.01 0.37
C ASP A 22 4.72 -11.63 -0.27
N ALA A 23 5.82 -10.91 -0.43
CA ALA A 23 5.87 -9.66 -1.18
C ALA A 23 6.50 -9.93 -2.54
N CYS A 24 5.91 -9.37 -3.60
CA CYS A 24 6.52 -9.36 -4.92
C CYS A 24 7.92 -8.74 -4.83
N SER A 25 8.93 -9.50 -5.26
CA SER A 25 10.34 -9.10 -5.24
C SER A 25 10.65 -7.87 -6.11
N VAL A 26 9.75 -7.50 -7.02
CA VAL A 26 9.93 -6.40 -7.96
C VAL A 26 9.24 -5.12 -7.51
N CYS A 27 7.93 -5.17 -7.19
CA CYS A 27 7.16 -3.97 -6.85
C CYS A 27 6.77 -3.90 -5.37
N GLY A 28 7.02 -4.96 -4.59
CA GLY A 28 6.74 -5.01 -3.16
C GLY A 28 5.27 -5.22 -2.77
N TRP A 29 4.36 -5.42 -3.73
CA TRP A 29 2.95 -5.74 -3.43
C TRP A 29 2.88 -7.08 -2.72
N LYS A 30 2.19 -7.12 -1.57
CA LYS A 30 2.03 -8.33 -0.76
C LYS A 30 0.83 -9.12 -1.23
N ILE A 31 0.99 -10.43 -1.39
CA ILE A 31 -0.12 -11.30 -1.80
C ILE A 31 -1.28 -11.18 -0.82
N ASN A 32 -2.47 -11.00 -1.39
CA ASN A 32 -3.71 -10.91 -0.64
C ASN A 32 -4.87 -11.31 -1.55
N VAL A 33 -5.61 -12.35 -1.16
CA VAL A 33 -6.72 -12.91 -1.97
C VAL A 33 -7.82 -11.88 -2.23
N VAL A 34 -8.20 -11.09 -1.22
CA VAL A 34 -9.28 -10.11 -1.36
C VAL A 34 -8.87 -9.00 -2.32
N GLN A 35 -7.64 -8.49 -2.21
CA GLN A 35 -7.13 -7.45 -3.12
C GLN A 35 -6.84 -7.98 -4.53
N TYR A 36 -6.61 -9.29 -4.67
CA TYR A 36 -6.46 -9.94 -5.97
C TYR A 36 -7.80 -10.05 -6.69
N ASP A 37 -8.86 -10.44 -5.97
CA ASP A 37 -10.21 -10.58 -6.53
C ASP A 37 -10.92 -9.23 -6.72
N ASP A 38 -10.68 -8.27 -5.83
CA ASP A 38 -11.18 -6.90 -5.90
C ASP A 38 -10.00 -5.91 -5.94
N HIS A 39 -9.66 -5.46 -7.14
CA HIS A 39 -8.52 -4.56 -7.36
C HIS A 39 -8.70 -3.16 -6.77
N ASP A 40 -9.93 -2.75 -6.42
CA ASP A 40 -10.22 -1.48 -5.76
C ASP A 40 -10.23 -1.61 -4.23
N TYR A 41 -10.24 -2.84 -3.70
CA TYR A 41 -10.16 -3.08 -2.27
C TYR A 41 -8.79 -2.64 -1.70
N SER A 42 -8.84 -1.62 -0.85
CA SER A 42 -7.67 -1.10 -0.11
C SER A 42 -7.66 -1.62 1.34
N ASN A 43 -6.57 -1.34 2.04
CA ASN A 43 -6.43 -1.64 3.48
C ASN A 43 -6.53 -3.15 3.85
N GLY A 44 -6.01 -4.00 2.96
CA GLY A 44 -5.75 -5.42 3.21
C GLY A 44 -4.33 -5.65 3.75
N ASN A 45 -3.59 -6.60 3.18
CA ASN A 45 -2.15 -6.72 3.49
C ASN A 45 -1.35 -5.51 2.97
N ASN A 46 -1.90 -4.83 1.95
CA ASN A 46 -1.40 -3.58 1.43
C ASN A 46 -2.34 -2.45 1.86
N ALA A 47 -1.76 -1.31 2.26
CA ALA A 47 -2.55 -0.12 2.58
C ALA A 47 -3.32 0.38 1.34
N LEU A 48 -2.67 0.33 0.18
CA LEU A 48 -3.22 0.70 -1.14
C LEU A 48 -3.99 -0.47 -1.77
N SER A 49 -4.94 -0.14 -2.64
CA SER A 49 -5.57 -1.09 -3.57
C SER A 49 -4.60 -1.55 -4.68
N VAL A 50 -4.97 -2.55 -5.47
CA VAL A 50 -4.14 -2.96 -6.63
C VAL A 50 -4.06 -1.84 -7.68
N VAL A 51 -5.17 -1.13 -7.91
CA VAL A 51 -5.19 0.03 -8.84
C VAL A 51 -4.24 1.12 -8.36
N GLU A 52 -4.25 1.43 -7.06
CA GLU A 52 -3.38 2.42 -6.45
C GLU A 52 -1.91 1.99 -6.46
N CYS A 53 -1.62 0.71 -6.18
CA CYS A 53 -0.27 0.18 -6.32
C CYS A 53 0.26 0.25 -7.76
N LYS A 54 -0.61 0.04 -8.77
CA LYS A 54 -0.22 0.21 -10.19
C LYS A 54 0.15 1.65 -10.50
N LEU A 55 -0.61 2.62 -9.98
CA LEU A 55 -0.30 4.05 -10.11
C LEU A 55 1.04 4.39 -9.44
N GLU A 56 1.23 3.98 -8.19
CA GLU A 56 2.50 4.19 -7.48
C GLU A 56 3.67 3.57 -8.26
N TRP A 57 3.51 2.31 -8.71
CA TRP A 57 4.52 1.60 -9.45
C TRP A 57 4.90 2.29 -10.77
N SER A 58 3.91 2.77 -11.53
CA SER A 58 4.16 3.46 -12.80
C SER A 58 4.95 4.75 -12.58
N LEU A 59 4.62 5.51 -11.54
CA LEU A 59 5.31 6.75 -11.18
C LEU A 59 6.74 6.50 -10.69
N LEU A 60 6.96 5.45 -9.88
CA LEU A 60 8.30 5.07 -9.42
C LEU A 60 9.22 4.58 -10.54
N ASN A 61 8.66 4.15 -11.67
CA ASN A 61 9.41 3.66 -12.82
C ASN A 61 9.47 4.68 -13.98
N ASN A 62 9.01 5.90 -13.76
CA ASN A 62 9.08 6.98 -14.74
C ASN A 62 10.12 8.02 -14.31
N GLU A 63 11.14 8.25 -15.14
CA GLU A 63 12.26 9.16 -14.83
C GLU A 63 11.83 10.58 -14.44
N LYS A 64 10.69 11.08 -14.95
CA LYS A 64 10.20 12.43 -14.65
C LYS A 64 9.55 12.54 -13.27
N THR A 65 8.91 11.45 -12.81
CA THR A 65 8.09 11.47 -11.60
C THR A 65 8.70 10.69 -10.45
N LYS A 66 9.67 9.81 -10.72
CA LYS A 66 10.30 8.88 -9.77
C LYS A 66 10.77 9.55 -8.48
N GLU A 67 11.54 10.63 -8.54
CA GLU A 67 12.05 11.29 -7.33
C GLU A 67 10.92 11.83 -6.45
N LYS A 68 9.91 12.47 -7.07
CA LYS A 68 8.74 12.98 -6.36
C LYS A 68 7.92 11.82 -5.78
N ALA A 69 7.67 10.77 -6.56
CA ALA A 69 6.94 9.59 -6.11
C ALA A 69 7.65 8.88 -4.95
N GLN A 70 8.97 8.76 -4.98
CA GLN A 70 9.78 8.21 -3.89
C GLN A 70 9.65 9.04 -2.61
N LYS A 71 9.69 10.37 -2.74
CA LYS A 71 9.48 11.27 -1.61
C LYS A 71 8.08 11.11 -1.01
N LEU A 72 7.05 11.12 -1.85
CA LEU A 72 5.66 10.90 -1.42
C LEU A 72 5.50 9.55 -0.70
N LYS A 73 6.08 8.48 -1.26
CA LYS A 73 6.04 7.13 -0.66
C LYS A 73 6.71 7.10 0.72
N SER A 74 7.84 7.80 0.86
CA SER A 74 8.57 7.89 2.13
C SER A 74 7.76 8.63 3.19
N GLU A 75 7.17 9.77 2.83
CA GLU A 75 6.28 10.55 3.71
C GLU A 75 5.06 9.71 4.16
N PHE A 76 4.40 9.02 3.23
CA PHE A 76 3.28 8.14 3.53
C PHE A 76 3.68 6.99 4.47
N THR A 77 4.82 6.36 4.20
CA THR A 77 5.36 5.26 5.01
C THR A 77 5.63 5.71 6.45
N GLU A 78 6.28 6.87 6.63
CA GLU A 78 6.54 7.44 7.95
C GLU A 78 5.24 7.83 8.68
N ALA A 79 4.26 8.39 7.98
CA ALA A 79 2.96 8.70 8.56
C ALA A 79 2.26 7.43 9.09
N MET A 80 2.20 6.37 8.28
CA MET A 80 1.61 5.08 8.67
C MET A 80 2.34 4.44 9.86
N TYR A 81 3.68 4.47 9.87
CA TYR A 81 4.45 3.99 11.02
C TYR A 81 4.21 4.82 12.27
N GLY A 82 4.06 6.14 12.14
CA GLY A 82 3.71 7.05 13.22
C GLY A 82 2.37 6.70 13.85
N LEU A 83 1.32 6.51 13.05
CA LEU A 83 -0.02 6.10 13.52
C LEU A 83 0.01 4.78 14.28
N ARG A 84 0.68 3.77 13.73
CA ARG A 84 0.80 2.44 14.36
C ARG A 84 1.61 2.49 15.65
N ARG A 85 2.63 3.35 15.72
CA ARG A 85 3.42 3.59 16.93
C ARG A 85 2.55 4.23 18.01
N GLU A 86 1.82 5.30 17.66
CA GLU A 86 0.90 5.98 18.58
C GLU A 86 -0.15 5.00 19.13
N PHE A 87 -0.76 4.16 18.28
CA PHE A 87 -1.71 3.15 18.71
C PHE A 87 -1.11 2.18 19.73
N ARG A 88 0.09 1.67 19.47
CA ARG A 88 0.79 0.77 20.41
C ARG A 88 1.13 1.46 21.73
N GLU A 89 1.54 2.71 21.70
CA GLU A 89 1.87 3.48 22.92
C GLU A 89 0.62 3.78 23.74
N LYS A 90 -0.46 4.24 23.11
CA LYS A 90 -1.73 4.52 23.78
C LYS A 90 -2.42 3.26 24.31
N GLY A 91 -2.32 2.14 23.58
CA GLY A 91 -2.74 0.83 24.05
C GLY A 91 -2.00 0.37 25.30
N ARG A 92 -0.68 0.64 25.40
CA ARG A 92 0.13 0.33 26.60
C ARG A 92 -0.30 1.13 27.83
N ILE A 93 -0.65 2.41 27.65
CA ILE A 93 -1.09 3.27 28.76
C ILE A 93 -2.60 3.25 29.00
N LYS A 94 -3.34 2.35 28.33
CA LYS A 94 -4.81 2.23 28.39
C LYS A 94 -5.52 3.58 28.16
N SER A 95 -4.97 4.43 27.29
CA SER A 95 -5.60 5.70 26.90
C SER A 95 -6.45 5.51 25.65
N GLY A 96 -7.57 6.24 25.58
CA GLY A 96 -8.77 5.91 24.80
C GLY A 96 -8.72 6.12 23.29
N ILE A 97 -7.58 5.91 22.62
CA ILE A 97 -7.63 5.77 21.16
C ILE A 97 -8.16 4.37 20.81
N THR A 98 -9.25 4.35 20.06
CA THR A 98 -9.89 3.15 19.56
C THR A 98 -9.21 2.63 18.30
N CYS A 99 -9.41 1.33 18.00
CA CYS A 99 -8.97 0.76 16.73
C CYS A 99 -9.59 1.50 15.53
N ASP A 100 -10.87 1.90 15.65
CA ASP A 100 -11.60 2.58 14.59
C ASP A 100 -11.04 3.96 14.30
N GLU A 101 -10.71 4.75 15.33
CA GLU A 101 -10.09 6.07 15.15
C GLU A 101 -8.74 5.99 14.43
N ILE A 102 -7.90 5.02 14.76
CA ILE A 102 -6.63 4.81 14.05
C ILE A 102 -6.87 4.35 12.62
N ARG A 103 -7.83 3.43 12.41
CA ARG A 103 -8.19 2.97 11.06
C ARG A 103 -8.66 4.12 10.18
N GLN A 104 -9.49 5.02 10.70
CA GLN A 104 -9.94 6.21 9.96
C GLN A 104 -8.78 7.16 9.63
N ARG A 105 -7.82 7.30 10.53
CA ARG A 105 -6.61 8.09 10.27
C ARG A 105 -5.73 7.44 9.20
N GLU A 106 -5.52 6.13 9.26
CA GLU A 106 -4.79 5.38 8.22
C GLU A 106 -5.46 5.50 6.84
N ILE A 107 -6.80 5.42 6.80
CA ILE A 107 -7.58 5.63 5.56
C ILE A 107 -7.36 7.04 5.01
N LYS A 108 -7.41 8.07 5.87
CA LYS A 108 -7.19 9.46 5.45
C LYS A 108 -5.77 9.69 4.93
N GLU A 109 -4.74 9.12 5.57
CA GLU A 109 -3.36 9.21 5.08
C GLU A 109 -3.20 8.54 3.71
N ARG A 110 -3.87 7.40 3.51
CA ARG A 110 -3.91 6.70 2.22
C ARG A 110 -4.59 7.57 1.14
N GLU A 111 -5.76 8.13 1.43
CA GLU A 111 -6.49 8.99 0.49
C GLU A 111 -5.67 10.21 0.07
N ASN A 112 -5.07 10.92 1.03
CA ASN A 112 -4.19 12.05 0.76
C ASN A 112 -2.97 11.64 -0.09
N TYR A 113 -2.41 10.46 0.17
CA TYR A 113 -1.27 9.96 -0.59
C TYR A 113 -1.67 9.65 -2.05
N VAL A 114 -2.79 8.96 -2.25
CA VAL A 114 -3.31 8.62 -3.58
C VAL A 114 -3.64 9.88 -4.38
N GLU A 115 -4.29 10.87 -3.78
CA GLU A 115 -4.56 12.17 -4.42
C GLU A 115 -3.27 12.82 -4.95
N ARG A 116 -2.22 12.85 -4.12
CA ARG A 116 -0.90 13.42 -4.51
C ARG A 116 -0.23 12.61 -5.63
N LEU A 117 -0.40 11.29 -5.67
CA LEU A 117 0.06 10.47 -6.80
C LEU A 117 -0.71 10.77 -8.08
N GLU A 118 -2.03 10.93 -7.99
CA GLU A 118 -2.86 11.27 -9.15
C GLU A 118 -2.54 12.65 -9.71
N GLU A 119 -2.30 13.63 -8.85
CA GLU A 119 -1.81 14.96 -9.24
C GLU A 119 -0.47 14.85 -9.97
N LEU A 120 0.45 14.06 -9.42
CA LEU A 120 1.76 13.83 -10.04
C LEU A 120 1.65 13.13 -11.40
N ASN A 121 0.67 12.24 -11.59
CA ASN A 121 0.44 11.54 -12.85
C ASN A 121 -0.17 12.44 -13.95
N LYS A 122 -0.76 13.58 -13.56
CA LYS A 122 -1.31 14.59 -14.48
C LYS A 122 -0.28 15.66 -14.88
N ALA A 123 0.87 15.72 -14.21
CA ALA A 123 1.92 16.74 -14.36
C ALA A 123 2.98 16.35 -15.40
#